data_AF-R9B747-F1
#
_entry.id   AF-R9B747-F1
#
_cell.length_a   1.000
_cell.length_b   1.000
_cell.length_c   1.000
_cell.angle_alpha   90.00
_cell.angle_beta   90.00
_cell.angle_gamma   90.00
#
_symmetry.space_group_name_H-M   'P 1'
#
loop_
_entity.id
_entity.type
_entity.pdbx_description
1 polymer ?
#
loop_
_entity_poly.entity_id
_entity_poly.type
_entity_poly.pdbx_seq_one_letter_code
_entity_poly.pdbx_strand_id
1 'polypeptide(L)'
;MSNLIFTWDNDLAGNSGTHQFNTLNSKFGDGYEQNISVGINNRKGTWPITKTASKTVIQAIKQFLDSHKATDSFLWESPLDGQVRVKAGEYQIENRGSGLYRLTTTFTQVFYP
;
A
#
# COMPACT_ATOMS: atom_id res chain seq x y z
N MET A 1 -15.16 1.35 6.48
CA MET A 1 -13.86 2.00 6.76
C MET A 1 -13.44 1.63 8.17
N SER A 2 -12.28 1.01 8.33
CA SER A 2 -11.74 0.62 9.63
C SER A 2 -10.68 1.62 10.10
N ASN A 3 -10.68 1.93 11.40
CA ASN A 3 -9.62 2.73 12.04
C ASN A 3 -8.51 1.85 12.64
N LEU A 4 -8.51 0.54 12.34
CA LEU A 4 -7.42 -0.34 12.73
C LEU A 4 -6.12 0.09 12.05
N ILE A 5 -5.03 0.02 12.80
CA ILE A 5 -3.69 0.41 12.34
C ILE A 5 -2.91 -0.86 12.01
N PHE A 6 -2.32 -0.90 10.82
CA PHE A 6 -1.35 -1.92 10.45
C PHE A 6 0.01 -1.58 11.08
N THR A 7 0.38 -2.29 12.14
CA THR A 7 1.59 -2.02 12.95
C THR A 7 2.74 -2.99 12.67
N TRP A 8 2.58 -3.96 11.77
CA TRP A 8 3.63 -4.91 11.46
C TRP A 8 4.70 -4.27 10.57
N ASP A 9 5.96 -4.37 11.00
CA ASP A 9 7.09 -3.88 10.20
C ASP A 9 7.19 -4.63 8.87
N ASN A 10 7.71 -3.97 7.84
CA ASN A 10 8.01 -4.60 6.56
C ASN A 10 9.43 -5.19 6.56
N ASP A 11 9.69 -6.18 5.70
CA ASP A 11 11.06 -6.65 5.49
C ASP A 11 11.91 -5.51 4.88
N LEU A 12 13.18 -5.40 5.27
CA LEU A 12 14.13 -4.46 4.65
C LEU A 12 14.32 -4.72 3.15
N ALA A 13 14.15 -5.98 2.70
CA ALA A 13 14.31 -6.37 1.30
C ALA A 13 12.95 -6.35 0.58
N GLY A 14 12.83 -5.51 -0.45
CA GLY A 14 11.63 -5.41 -1.30
C GLY A 14 10.67 -4.27 -0.94
N ASN A 15 11.04 -3.40 0.00
CA ASN A 15 10.23 -2.26 0.39
C ASN A 15 10.48 -1.07 -0.57
N SER A 16 9.82 -1.08 -1.73
CA SER A 16 9.95 -0.01 -2.74
C SER A 16 8.62 0.73 -2.93
N GLY A 17 8.42 1.83 -2.22
CA GLY A 17 7.23 2.68 -2.40
C GLY A 17 7.25 3.39 -3.76
N THR A 18 6.19 3.21 -4.56
CA THR A 18 6.00 3.96 -5.79
C THR A 18 4.90 5.00 -5.57
N HIS A 19 5.22 6.27 -5.77
CA HIS A 19 4.23 7.34 -5.71
C HIS A 19 3.89 7.77 -7.13
N GLN A 20 2.62 7.60 -7.51
CA GLN A 20 2.11 8.13 -8.76
C GLN A 20 1.43 9.46 -8.49
N PHE A 21 1.87 10.50 -9.20
CA PHE A 21 1.24 11.81 -9.22
C PHE A 21 0.28 11.85 -10.40
N ASN A 22 -0.98 12.19 -10.15
CA ASN A 22 -2.03 12.11 -11.16
C ASN A 22 -2.17 13.46 -11.88
N THR A 23 -1.23 13.76 -12.77
CA THR A 23 -1.19 15.03 -13.50
C THR A 23 -2.05 14.99 -14.77
N LEU A 24 -2.89 16.00 -15.00
CA LEU A 24 -3.45 16.26 -16.33
C LEU A 24 -2.38 17.04 -17.10
N ASN A 25 -1.77 16.40 -18.09
CA ASN A 25 -0.84 17.04 -19.01
C ASN A 25 -1.58 17.29 -20.34
N SER A 26 -1.84 18.55 -20.66
CA SER A 26 -2.32 18.96 -21.98
C SER A 26 -1.16 19.58 -22.74
N LYS A 27 -0.77 18.95 -23.87
CA LYS A 27 0.27 19.47 -24.76
C LYS A 27 -0.39 20.20 -25.91
N PHE A 28 -0.03 21.47 -26.10
CA PHE A 28 -0.40 22.24 -27.28
C PHE A 28 0.66 22.02 -28.37
N GLY A 29 0.24 21.96 -29.64
CA GLY A 29 1.06 21.57 -30.80
C GLY A 29 2.25 22.50 -31.13
N ASP A 30 2.40 23.53 -30.34
CA ASP A 30 3.35 24.63 -30.36
C ASP A 30 4.45 24.48 -29.28
N GLY A 31 4.50 23.32 -28.60
CA GLY A 31 5.59 22.95 -27.70
C GLY A 31 5.39 23.33 -26.23
N TYR A 32 4.23 23.91 -25.89
CA TYR A 32 3.85 24.22 -24.52
C TYR A 32 3.09 23.05 -23.87
N GLU A 33 3.51 22.67 -22.67
CA GLU A 33 2.82 21.71 -21.81
C GLU A 33 2.18 22.44 -20.64
N GLN A 34 0.86 22.26 -20.45
CA GLN A 34 0.17 22.69 -19.24
C GLN A 34 0.00 21.49 -18.33
N ASN A 35 0.68 21.51 -17.19
CA ASN A 35 0.52 20.52 -16.13
C ASN A 35 -0.42 21.07 -15.06
N ILE A 36 -1.62 20.52 -14.97
CA ILE A 36 -2.60 20.86 -13.94
C ILE A 36 -2.76 19.65 -13.02
N SER A 37 -2.61 19.86 -11.72
CA SER A 37 -2.92 18.86 -10.70
C SER A 37 -4.41 18.54 -10.72
N VAL A 38 -4.78 17.27 -10.89
CA VAL A 38 -6.19 16.85 -10.91
C VAL A 38 -6.70 16.63 -9.49
N GLY A 39 -7.53 17.55 -9.00
CA GLY A 39 -8.22 17.43 -7.72
C GLY A 39 -7.34 17.69 -6.48
N ILE A 40 -7.97 17.72 -5.30
CA ILE A 40 -7.34 17.99 -4.00
C ILE A 40 -6.31 16.91 -3.62
N ASN A 41 -6.47 15.67 -4.10
CA ASN A 41 -5.60 14.54 -3.82
C ASN A 41 -4.81 14.09 -5.07
N ASN A 42 -3.81 14.87 -5.46
CA ASN A 42 -3.00 14.65 -6.66
C ASN A 42 -1.89 13.57 -6.50
N ARG A 43 -1.75 12.95 -5.33
CA ARG A 43 -0.74 11.90 -5.07
C ARG A 43 -1.42 10.63 -4.61
N LYS A 44 -1.28 9.55 -5.36
CA LYS A 44 -1.65 8.19 -4.91
C LYS A 44 -0.38 7.39 -4.69
N GLY A 45 -0.11 7.03 -3.44
CA GLY A 45 0.94 6.08 -3.11
C GLY A 45 0.49 4.64 -3.33
N THR A 46 1.39 3.84 -3.90
CA THR A 46 1.28 2.39 -3.98
C THR A 46 2.54 1.78 -3.40
N TRP A 47 2.40 0.94 -2.38
CA TRP A 47 3.52 0.32 -1.68
C TRP A 47 3.43 -1.20 -1.78
N PRO A 48 4.38 -1.87 -2.45
CA PRO A 48 4.55 -3.30 -2.34
C PRO A 48 5.08 -3.61 -0.95
N ILE A 49 4.33 -4.40 -0.21
CA ILE A 49 4.61 -4.82 1.14
C ILE A 49 5.02 -6.28 1.11
N THR A 50 6.20 -6.58 1.61
CA THR A 50 6.66 -7.95 1.82
C THR A 50 7.03 -8.13 3.28
N LYS A 51 6.54 -9.21 3.89
CA LYS A 51 6.84 -9.57 5.27
C LYS A 51 7.20 -11.04 5.36
N THR A 52 8.38 -11.35 5.88
CA THR A 52 8.81 -12.71 6.20
C THR A 52 8.82 -12.86 7.71
N ALA A 53 8.00 -13.76 8.25
CA ALA A 53 7.90 -13.99 9.68
C ALA A 53 7.50 -15.44 9.99
N SER A 54 7.43 -15.78 11.28
CA SER A 54 6.93 -17.08 11.72
C SER A 54 5.47 -17.27 11.32
N LYS A 55 5.03 -18.53 11.24
CA LYS A 55 3.63 -18.88 10.92
C LYS A 55 2.60 -18.09 11.70
N THR A 56 2.81 -17.91 13.02
CA THR A 56 1.88 -17.20 13.91
C THR A 56 1.70 -15.74 13.50
N VAL A 57 2.79 -15.06 13.15
CA VAL A 57 2.75 -13.64 12.74
C VAL A 57 2.08 -13.51 11.38
N ILE A 58 2.45 -14.34 10.40
CA ILE A 58 1.83 -14.31 9.08
C ILE A 58 0.33 -14.65 9.15
N GLN A 59 -0.06 -15.57 10.04
CA GLN A 59 -1.47 -15.90 10.25
C GLN A 59 -2.26 -14.74 10.85
N ALA A 60 -1.67 -13.97 11.78
CA ALA A 60 -2.29 -12.75 12.32
C ALA A 60 -2.46 -11.68 11.23
N ILE A 61 -1.43 -11.46 10.41
CA ILE A 61 -1.49 -10.53 9.27
C ILE A 61 -2.57 -10.99 8.27
N LYS A 62 -2.61 -12.28 7.94
CA LYS A 62 -3.64 -12.86 7.07
C LYS A 62 -5.04 -12.59 7.61
N GLN A 63 -5.28 -12.87 8.89
CA GLN A 63 -6.59 -12.62 9.52
C GLN A 63 -6.96 -11.13 9.50
N PHE A 64 -5.98 -10.24 9.69
CA PHE A 64 -6.18 -8.81 9.56
C PHE A 64 -6.59 -8.43 8.12
N LEU A 65 -5.89 -8.91 7.11
CA LEU A 65 -6.23 -8.62 5.71
C LEU A 65 -7.60 -9.22 5.32
N ASP A 66 -7.89 -10.43 5.79
CA ASP A 66 -9.17 -11.12 5.57
C ASP A 66 -10.34 -10.40 6.25
N SER A 67 -10.15 -9.83 7.45
CA SER A 67 -11.21 -9.09 8.15
C SER A 67 -11.60 -7.81 7.39
N HIS A 68 -10.65 -7.21 6.67
CA HIS A 68 -10.89 -6.05 5.81
C HIS A 68 -11.38 -6.43 4.40
N LYS A 69 -11.42 -7.73 4.07
CA LYS A 69 -11.97 -8.33 2.83
C LYS A 69 -11.55 -7.62 1.55
N ALA A 70 -10.35 -7.03 1.50
CA ALA A 70 -9.91 -6.17 0.40
C ALA A 70 -10.97 -5.13 -0.04
N THR A 71 -11.78 -4.63 0.90
CA THR A 71 -12.86 -3.67 0.65
C THR A 71 -12.78 -2.51 1.63
N ASP A 72 -12.52 -2.81 2.90
CA ASP A 72 -12.31 -1.80 3.92
C ASP A 72 -10.89 -1.26 3.91
N SER A 73 -10.79 0.07 3.91
CA SER A 73 -9.54 0.77 4.17
C SER A 73 -9.14 0.66 5.63
N PHE A 74 -7.85 0.66 5.90
CA PHE A 74 -7.26 0.73 7.24
C PHE A 74 -6.16 1.79 7.27
N LEU A 75 -5.71 2.14 8.48
CA LEU A 75 -4.62 3.08 8.69
C LEU A 75 -3.29 2.33 8.66
N TRP A 76 -2.29 2.90 8.03
CA TRP A 76 -0.95 2.33 7.96
C TRP A 76 0.07 3.44 8.18
N GLU A 77 1.05 3.20 9.03
CA GLU A 77 2.17 4.13 9.19
C GLU A 77 3.25 3.81 8.14
N SER A 78 3.27 4.61 7.07
CA SER A 78 4.35 4.59 6.10
C SER A 78 5.61 5.15 6.76
N PRO A 79 6.77 4.48 6.64
CA PRO A 79 8.03 4.95 7.23
C PRO A 79 8.45 6.36 6.79
N LEU A 80 8.04 6.79 5.60
CA LEU A 80 8.43 8.09 5.02
C LEU A 80 7.29 9.10 4.96
N ASP A 81 6.03 8.65 4.85
CA ASP A 81 4.87 9.54 4.68
C ASP A 81 4.03 9.68 5.96
N GLY A 82 4.39 8.98 7.04
CA GLY A 82 3.62 8.95 8.28
C GLY A 82 2.32 8.15 8.14
N GLN A 83 1.30 8.52 8.92
CA GLN A 83 0.02 7.81 8.93
C GLN A 83 -0.79 8.09 7.65
N VAL A 84 -0.97 7.05 6.85
CA VAL A 84 -1.74 7.08 5.60
C VAL A 84 -2.90 6.09 5.65
N ARG A 85 -3.99 6.38 4.93
CA ARG A 85 -5.11 5.45 4.78
C ARG A 85 -4.93 4.65 3.50
N VAL A 86 -4.88 3.33 3.64
CA VAL A 86 -4.59 2.41 2.55
C VAL A 86 -5.61 1.28 2.49
N LYS A 87 -5.65 0.65 1.32
CA LYS A 87 -6.39 -0.56 1.05
C LYS A 87 -5.41 -1.62 0.58
N ALA A 88 -5.48 -2.81 1.15
CA ALA A 88 -4.72 -3.94 0.65
C ALA A 88 -5.39 -4.54 -0.59
N GLY A 89 -4.59 -4.85 -1.60
CA GLY A 89 -5.01 -5.66 -2.74
C GLY A 89 -4.95 -7.15 -2.43
N GLU A 90 -4.67 -7.94 -3.45
CA GLU A 90 -4.37 -9.36 -3.31
C GLU A 90 -3.13 -9.57 -2.43
N TYR A 91 -3.10 -10.68 -1.69
CA TYR A 91 -1.93 -11.09 -0.94
C TYR A 91 -1.55 -12.53 -1.30
N GLN A 92 -0.25 -12.80 -1.32
CA GLN A 92 0.32 -14.11 -1.62
C GLN A 92 1.12 -14.58 -0.40
N ILE A 93 1.04 -15.88 -0.08
CA ILE A 93 1.77 -16.48 1.04
C ILE A 93 2.66 -17.61 0.51
N GLU A 94 3.97 -17.48 0.72
CA GLU A 94 4.98 -18.45 0.33
C GLU A 94 5.58 -19.10 1.60
N ASN A 95 5.70 -20.43 1.61
CA ASN A 95 6.44 -21.13 2.65
C ASN A 95 7.94 -21.09 2.31
N ARG A 96 8.76 -20.49 3.19
CA ARG A 96 10.22 -20.34 3.01
C ARG A 96 11.01 -21.48 3.66
N GLY A 97 10.34 -22.45 4.29
CA GLY A 97 10.98 -23.48 5.09
C GLY A 97 11.38 -22.96 6.48
N SER A 98 11.89 -23.85 7.34
CA SER A 98 12.31 -23.49 8.72
C SER A 98 11.22 -22.82 9.58
N GLY A 99 9.94 -23.08 9.30
CA GLY A 99 8.81 -22.45 10.00
C GLY A 99 8.58 -20.97 9.65
N LEU A 100 9.29 -20.45 8.64
CA LEU A 100 9.13 -19.09 8.13
C LEU A 100 8.22 -19.06 6.92
N TYR A 101 7.40 -18.01 6.87
CA TYR A 101 6.46 -17.75 5.80
C TYR A 101 6.68 -16.32 5.32
N ARG A 102 6.57 -16.11 4.02
CA ARG A 102 6.58 -14.79 3.40
C ARG A 102 5.19 -14.43 2.94
N LEU A 103 4.70 -13.27 3.32
CA LEU A 103 3.49 -12.66 2.80
C LEU A 103 3.86 -11.46 1.96
N THR A 104 3.32 -11.40 0.75
CA THR A 104 3.49 -10.27 -0.19
C THR A 104 2.13 -9.70 -0.51
N THR A 105 1.96 -8.38 -0.43
CA THR A 105 0.71 -7.68 -0.80
C THR A 105 1.04 -6.28 -1.29
N THR A 106 0.07 -5.58 -1.87
CA THR A 106 0.22 -4.20 -2.33
C THR A 106 -0.78 -3.32 -1.61
N PHE A 107 -0.30 -2.25 -0.99
CA PHE A 107 -1.14 -1.23 -0.38
C PHE A 107 -1.34 -0.08 -1.35
N THR A 108 -2.59 0.30 -1.58
CA THR A 108 -2.97 1.44 -2.41
C THR A 108 -3.60 2.51 -1.53
N GLN A 109 -3.11 3.74 -1.64
CA GLN A 109 -3.66 4.87 -0.92
C GLN A 109 -5.10 5.17 -1.37
N VAL A 110 -5.99 5.35 -0.41
CA VAL A 110 -7.39 5.70 -0.66
C VAL A 110 -7.75 6.98 0.09
N PHE A 111 -8.53 7.81 -0.58
CA PHE A 111 -9.02 9.09 -0.07
C PHE A 111 -10.54 9.02 -0.02
N TYR A 112 -11.09 9.49 1.09
CA TYR A 112 -12.53 9.66 1.26
C TYR A 112 -12.82 11.16 1.40
N PRO A 113 -13.92 11.66 0.82
CA PRO A 113 -14.33 13.05 0.94
C PRO A 113 -14.70 13.42 2.38
#